data_AF-A0A3B8VCW3-F1
#
_entry.id   AF-A0A3B8VCW3-F1
#
_cell.length_a   1.000
_cell.length_b   1.000
_cell.length_c   1.000
_cell.angle_alpha   90.00
_cell.angle_beta   90.00
_cell.angle_gamma   90.00
#
_symmetry.space_group_name_H-M   'P 1'
#
loop_
_entity.id
_entity.type
_entity.pdbx_description
1 polymer ?
#
loop_
_entity_poly.entity_id
_entity_poly.type
_entity_poly.pdbx_seq_one_letter_code
_entity_poly.pdbx_strand_id
1 'polypeptide(L)'
;MPLDTHRVPENSAFFQGHLKQFFSKDKFSFEIVANYEDRDKSAQINVAKYKPIFLRLINNFVSKRQKEGYSVDLVSADNLIIHGIKFVDNEKDDGLSGLFRLSPQAAICKKDKCNQYFLVDEGRKCGHTDDDEWEQITFLAFCDDCGRYVPMHLMTNINHDCKKCAQKNSLKKLKWAKKDDLGSYSVECIHCHATERLYFYECDHTIHKTNQVLSSKPKKRFKGVPSRAQTIIHPYVVSIPDIPQEYEIDSSGRRNRDGMFLSEAFRELFSPDLEESLLYLSEFHEAIKQDASFWELRRIEDLCEELNLNILNKSGWGSNEVQRLIRSIIKDVKLKVSEGGNPDLLKSRYGIEKISNALNQVKDIGIDENDLQGLFLLTSVSSIESGKLVPKKRKIPN
;
A
#
# COMPACT_ATOMS: atom_id res chain seq x y z
N MET A 1 36.74 -6.67 5.78
CA MET A 1 36.15 -7.93 6.27
C MET A 1 35.34 -8.55 5.13
N PRO A 2 35.59 -9.81 4.73
CA PRO A 2 34.68 -10.50 3.83
C PRO A 2 33.55 -11.12 4.67
N LEU A 3 32.30 -10.71 4.46
CA LEU A 3 31.08 -11.53 4.58
C LEU A 3 29.84 -10.64 4.54
N ASP A 4 28.85 -11.15 3.81
CA ASP A 4 27.43 -10.82 3.88
C ASP A 4 27.02 -9.40 3.48
N THR A 5 26.24 -9.31 2.39
CA THR A 5 25.12 -8.37 2.33
C THR A 5 24.52 -8.28 3.73
N HIS A 6 24.68 -7.16 4.45
CA HIS A 6 24.19 -6.96 5.82
C HIS A 6 22.68 -7.20 5.87
N ARG A 7 22.30 -8.46 6.04
CA ARG A 7 20.93 -8.92 6.19
C ARG A 7 20.68 -8.92 7.68
N VAL A 8 19.88 -7.97 8.13
CA VAL A 8 19.62 -7.82 9.55
C VAL A 8 18.33 -8.58 9.85
N PRO A 9 18.38 -9.57 10.77
CA PRO A 9 17.20 -10.22 11.28
C PRO A 9 16.43 -9.29 12.20
N GLU A 10 15.10 -9.25 12.10
CA GLU A 10 14.32 -8.30 12.90
C GLU A 10 12.93 -8.82 13.31
N ASN A 11 12.56 -8.47 14.54
CA ASN A 11 11.30 -8.75 15.22
C ASN A 11 10.48 -7.47 15.08
N SER A 12 9.77 -7.30 13.97
CA SER A 12 9.12 -6.01 13.68
C SER A 12 7.95 -6.11 12.71
N ALA A 13 7.06 -5.11 12.80
CA ALA A 13 5.90 -4.92 11.93
C ALA A 13 6.29 -4.52 10.50
N PHE A 14 7.54 -4.08 10.29
CA PHE A 14 8.06 -3.77 8.96
C PHE A 14 7.96 -4.94 7.97
N PHE A 15 7.91 -6.19 8.46
CA PHE A 15 7.77 -7.38 7.62
C PHE A 15 6.34 -7.66 7.15
N GLN A 16 5.35 -6.86 7.55
CA GLN A 16 4.06 -6.82 6.87
C GLN A 16 4.17 -6.22 5.45
N GLY A 17 5.30 -5.56 5.13
CA GLY A 17 5.60 -5.07 3.79
C GLY A 17 5.93 -6.19 2.79
N HIS A 18 5.74 -5.93 1.50
CA HIS A 18 6.08 -6.87 0.45
C HIS A 18 7.60 -6.96 0.25
N LEU A 19 8.07 -8.13 -0.21
CA LEU A 19 9.44 -8.25 -0.71
C LEU A 19 9.73 -7.14 -1.73
N LYS A 20 10.94 -6.59 -1.72
CA LYS A 20 11.36 -5.46 -2.57
C LYS A 20 10.78 -4.10 -2.20
N GLN A 21 9.96 -4.02 -1.15
CA GLN A 21 9.53 -2.75 -0.59
C GLN A 21 10.67 -2.12 0.24
N PHE A 22 10.70 -0.79 0.26
CA PHE A 22 11.74 -0.04 0.95
C PHE A 22 11.21 0.55 2.25
N PHE A 23 12.08 0.67 3.25
CA PHE A 23 11.82 1.48 4.44
C PHE A 23 13.07 2.29 4.80
N SER A 24 12.95 3.21 5.75
CA SER A 24 14.08 3.98 6.27
C SER A 24 14.16 3.85 7.78
N LYS A 25 15.37 3.63 8.29
CA LYS A 25 15.70 3.61 9.72
C LYS A 25 16.95 4.48 9.88
N ASP A 26 16.85 5.47 10.76
CA ASP A 26 17.83 6.55 10.91
C ASP A 26 18.12 7.30 9.59
N LYS A 27 19.38 7.34 9.16
CA LYS A 27 19.84 8.00 7.92
C LYS A 27 19.83 7.05 6.72
N PHE A 28 19.51 5.77 6.93
CA PHE A 28 19.65 4.72 5.94
C PHE A 28 18.32 4.23 5.39
N SER A 29 18.35 3.75 4.15
CA SER A 29 17.26 3.12 3.45
C SER A 29 17.55 1.62 3.29
N PHE A 30 16.54 0.82 3.56
CA PHE A 30 16.60 -0.64 3.57
C PHE A 30 15.53 -1.21 2.63
N GLU A 31 15.77 -2.41 2.14
CA GLU A 31 14.85 -3.20 1.31
C GLU A 31 14.53 -4.51 2.02
N ILE A 32 13.25 -4.89 2.03
CA ILE A 32 12.80 -6.18 2.55
C ILE A 32 13.24 -7.28 1.58
N VAL A 33 14.07 -8.20 2.07
CA VAL A 33 14.66 -9.29 1.27
C VAL A 33 13.91 -10.59 1.46
N ALA A 34 13.41 -10.83 2.67
CA ALA A 34 12.65 -12.02 3.02
C ALA A 34 11.67 -11.71 4.14
N ASN A 35 10.48 -12.30 4.05
CA ASN A 35 9.53 -12.43 5.14
C ASN A 35 9.55 -13.90 5.57
N TYR A 36 9.62 -14.16 6.88
CA TYR A 36 9.54 -15.52 7.38
C TYR A 36 8.08 -15.95 7.50
N GLU A 37 7.85 -17.23 7.27
CA GLU A 37 6.51 -17.81 7.21
C GLU A 37 6.03 -18.20 8.61
N ASP A 38 4.79 -17.81 8.92
CA ASP A 38 3.99 -18.40 9.97
C ASP A 38 3.29 -19.64 9.39
N ARG A 39 3.78 -20.83 9.74
CA ARG A 39 3.28 -22.09 9.17
C ARG A 39 1.83 -22.37 9.55
N ASP A 40 1.44 -22.02 10.77
CA ASP A 40 0.10 -22.30 11.28
C ASP A 40 -0.93 -21.38 10.61
N LYS A 41 -0.64 -20.08 10.51
CA LYS A 41 -1.48 -19.14 9.75
C LYS A 41 -1.51 -19.50 8.26
N SER A 42 -0.38 -19.87 7.68
CA SER A 42 -0.32 -20.30 6.29
C SER A 42 -1.22 -21.52 6.04
N ALA A 43 -1.22 -22.49 6.94
CA ALA A 43 -2.09 -23.67 6.83
C ALA A 43 -3.58 -23.29 6.89
N GLN A 44 -3.95 -22.33 7.74
CA GLN A 44 -5.34 -21.85 7.87
C GLN A 44 -5.83 -21.12 6.60
N ILE A 45 -4.96 -20.35 5.95
CA ILE A 45 -5.33 -19.54 4.76
C ILE A 45 -5.32 -20.39 3.48
N ASN A 46 -4.38 -21.34 3.36
CA ASN A 46 -4.24 -22.19 2.17
C ASN A 46 -5.27 -23.34 2.09
N VAL A 47 -6.50 -23.07 2.48
CA VAL A 47 -7.63 -24.01 2.36
C VAL A 47 -8.37 -23.82 1.03
N ALA A 48 -9.03 -24.88 0.58
CA ALA A 48 -9.77 -24.91 -0.69
C ALA A 48 -10.88 -23.86 -0.79
N LYS A 49 -11.34 -23.30 0.33
CA LYS A 49 -12.37 -22.25 0.38
C LYS A 49 -11.89 -20.93 -0.25
N TYR A 50 -10.67 -20.48 0.05
CA TYR A 50 -10.18 -19.15 -0.35
C TYR A 50 -9.32 -19.18 -1.61
N LYS A 51 -8.59 -20.28 -1.82
CA LYS A 51 -7.63 -20.44 -2.92
C LYS A 51 -8.23 -20.18 -4.32
N PRO A 52 -9.42 -20.70 -4.68
CA PRO A 52 -10.01 -20.46 -6.00
C PRO A 52 -10.41 -19.00 -6.22
N ILE A 53 -10.91 -18.33 -5.17
CA ILE A 53 -11.32 -16.93 -5.24
C ILE A 53 -10.09 -16.05 -5.47
N PHE A 54 -9.05 -16.25 -4.68
CA PHE A 54 -7.78 -15.52 -4.82
C PHE A 54 -7.14 -15.76 -6.18
N LEU A 55 -7.09 -17.02 -6.63
CA LEU A 55 -6.54 -17.39 -7.94
C LEU A 55 -7.26 -16.69 -9.09
N ARG A 56 -8.60 -16.63 -9.04
CA ARG A 56 -9.40 -15.91 -10.04
C ARG A 56 -9.09 -14.42 -10.02
N LEU A 57 -9.02 -13.81 -8.84
CA LEU A 57 -8.71 -12.38 -8.70
C LEU A 57 -7.32 -12.05 -9.24
N ILE A 58 -6.28 -12.77 -8.82
CA ILE A 58 -4.91 -12.48 -9.24
C ILE A 58 -4.74 -12.70 -10.74
N ASN A 59 -5.30 -13.77 -11.31
CA ASN A 59 -5.22 -14.03 -12.75
C ASN A 59 -6.00 -13.02 -13.58
N ASN A 60 -7.09 -12.47 -13.07
CA ASN A 60 -7.77 -11.34 -13.72
C ASN A 60 -6.86 -10.11 -13.79
N PHE A 61 -6.12 -9.79 -12.72
CA PHE A 61 -5.14 -8.70 -12.73
C PHE A 61 -3.95 -8.97 -13.66
N VAL A 62 -3.38 -10.18 -13.59
CA VAL A 62 -2.27 -10.60 -14.47
C VAL A 62 -2.70 -10.52 -15.93
N SER A 63 -3.87 -11.05 -16.29
CA SER A 63 -4.39 -11.00 -17.67
C SER A 63 -4.55 -9.57 -18.18
N LYS A 64 -4.98 -8.63 -17.32
CA LYS A 64 -5.05 -7.21 -17.68
C LYS A 64 -3.66 -6.64 -17.95
N ARG A 65 -2.67 -6.95 -17.11
CA ARG A 65 -1.27 -6.53 -17.32
C ARG A 65 -0.68 -7.14 -18.59
N GLN A 66 -0.95 -8.41 -18.89
CA GLN A 66 -0.52 -9.02 -20.14
C GLN A 66 -1.03 -8.25 -21.37
N LYS A 67 -2.30 -7.83 -21.38
CA LYS A 67 -2.88 -7.00 -22.45
C LYS A 67 -2.22 -5.63 -22.59
N GLU A 68 -1.66 -5.10 -21.52
CA GLU A 68 -0.88 -3.86 -21.53
C GLU A 68 0.57 -4.05 -22.02
N GLY A 69 0.98 -5.28 -22.35
CA GLY A 69 2.33 -5.60 -22.82
C GLY A 69 3.33 -5.93 -21.70
N TYR A 70 2.86 -6.34 -20.52
CA TYR A 70 3.71 -6.86 -19.45
C TYR A 70 3.90 -8.37 -19.61
N SER A 71 5.10 -8.86 -19.34
CA SER A 71 5.44 -10.28 -19.40
C SER A 71 5.36 -10.88 -18.01
N VAL A 72 4.15 -11.30 -17.64
CA VAL A 72 3.82 -11.93 -16.36
C VAL A 72 2.98 -13.18 -16.61
N ASP A 73 3.31 -14.29 -15.96
CA ASP A 73 2.62 -15.56 -16.14
C ASP A 73 1.36 -15.65 -15.28
N LEU A 74 0.36 -16.37 -15.77
CA LEU A 74 -0.82 -16.71 -14.97
C LEU A 74 -0.39 -17.64 -13.83
N VAL A 75 -0.94 -17.38 -12.65
CA VAL A 75 -0.74 -18.21 -11.48
C VAL A 75 -1.61 -19.47 -11.65
N SER A 76 -1.04 -20.65 -11.46
CA SER A 76 -1.82 -21.89 -11.40
C SER A 76 -2.23 -22.19 -9.95
N ALA A 77 -3.27 -23.00 -9.77
CA ALA A 77 -3.69 -23.44 -8.45
C ALA A 77 -2.58 -24.19 -7.70
N ASP A 78 -1.79 -24.99 -8.42
CA ASP A 78 -0.69 -25.78 -7.87
C ASP A 78 0.50 -24.90 -7.44
N ASN A 79 0.68 -23.75 -8.10
CA ASN A 79 1.76 -22.81 -7.82
C ASN A 79 1.38 -21.71 -6.82
N LEU A 80 0.10 -21.62 -6.45
CA LEU A 80 -0.37 -20.63 -5.49
C LEU A 80 -0.17 -21.15 -4.05
N ILE A 81 0.69 -20.48 -3.30
CA ILE A 81 0.80 -20.62 -1.84
C ILE A 81 0.72 -19.21 -1.26
N ILE A 82 -0.23 -19.01 -0.36
CA ILE A 82 -0.40 -17.76 0.37
C ILE A 82 0.36 -17.89 1.67
N HIS A 83 1.53 -17.25 1.77
CA HIS A 83 2.31 -17.29 3.00
C HIS A 83 1.72 -16.32 4.03
N GLY A 84 1.32 -16.85 5.18
CA GLY A 84 1.13 -16.09 6.40
C GLY A 84 2.49 -15.58 6.88
N ILE A 85 2.57 -14.30 7.22
CA ILE A 85 3.83 -13.68 7.64
C ILE A 85 3.99 -13.91 9.15
N LYS A 86 5.15 -14.46 9.55
CA LYS A 86 5.51 -14.57 10.96
C LYS A 86 5.74 -13.17 11.53
N PHE A 87 5.03 -12.87 12.60
CA PHE A 87 5.14 -11.62 13.31
C PHE A 87 5.59 -11.89 14.74
N VAL A 88 6.77 -11.41 15.09
CA VAL A 88 7.36 -11.49 16.43
C VAL A 88 7.31 -10.09 17.02
N ASP A 89 6.38 -9.85 17.95
CA ASP A 89 6.13 -8.54 18.57
C ASP A 89 6.60 -8.48 20.03
N ASN A 90 6.65 -9.62 20.72
CA ASN A 90 6.97 -9.71 22.14
C ASN A 90 8.39 -10.23 22.39
N GLU A 91 9.09 -9.67 23.39
CA GLU A 91 10.41 -10.14 23.84
C GLU A 91 10.42 -11.62 24.30
N LYS A 92 9.24 -12.22 24.51
CA LYS A 92 9.04 -13.61 24.91
C LYS A 92 8.85 -14.58 23.73
N ASP A 93 8.61 -14.08 22.52
CA ASP A 93 8.41 -14.91 21.34
C ASP A 93 9.75 -15.19 20.66
N ASP A 94 10.07 -16.48 20.50
CA ASP A 94 11.31 -16.90 19.87
C ASP A 94 11.28 -16.73 18.33
N GLY A 95 12.35 -16.14 17.81
CA GLY A 95 12.64 -16.07 16.39
C GLY A 95 12.55 -14.66 15.80
N LEU A 96 12.35 -14.59 14.49
CA LEU A 96 12.44 -13.38 13.67
C LEU A 96 11.25 -13.28 12.73
N SER A 97 10.87 -12.06 12.33
CA SER A 97 9.81 -11.82 11.34
C SER A 97 10.35 -11.85 9.89
N GLY A 98 11.62 -11.55 9.68
CA GLY A 98 12.25 -11.62 8.35
C GLY A 98 13.67 -11.06 8.28
N LEU A 99 14.12 -10.72 7.07
CA LEU A 99 15.42 -10.12 6.78
C LEU A 99 15.28 -8.89 5.87
N PHE A 100 15.99 -7.82 6.23
CA PHE A 100 16.16 -6.64 5.37
C PHE A 100 17.64 -6.37 5.09
N ARG A 101 17.91 -5.63 4.01
CA ARG A 101 19.28 -5.20 3.65
C ARG A 101 19.34 -3.71 3.36
N LEU A 102 20.49 -3.09 3.59
CA LEU A 102 20.76 -1.73 3.12
C LEU A 102 20.55 -1.65 1.60
N SER A 103 19.74 -0.71 1.12
CA SER A 103 19.43 -0.56 -0.30
C SER A 103 19.06 0.89 -0.65
N PRO A 104 19.68 1.50 -1.67
CA PRO A 104 20.75 0.96 -2.49
C PRO A 104 22.05 0.78 -1.69
N GLN A 105 22.88 -0.21 -2.06
CA GLN A 105 24.22 -0.41 -1.48
C GLN A 105 25.25 0.56 -2.08
N ALA A 106 24.89 1.84 -2.13
CA ALA A 106 25.67 2.89 -2.74
C ALA A 106 25.79 4.09 -1.82
N ALA A 107 26.95 4.73 -1.83
CA ALA A 107 27.29 5.80 -0.92
C ALA A 107 28.22 6.83 -1.56
N ILE A 108 28.37 7.97 -0.88
CA ILE A 108 29.35 9.00 -1.18
C ILE A 108 30.23 9.28 0.04
N CYS A 109 31.54 9.45 -0.19
CA CYS A 109 32.45 9.88 0.86
C CYS A 109 32.22 11.35 1.20
N LYS A 110 32.03 11.70 2.47
CA LYS A 110 31.76 13.08 2.91
C LYS A 110 32.98 13.78 3.49
N LYS A 111 33.98 13.03 3.96
CA LYS A 111 35.26 13.57 4.40
C LYS A 111 35.86 14.49 3.35
N ASP A 112 36.28 15.67 3.81
CA ASP A 112 36.91 16.74 3.00
C ASP A 112 36.13 17.10 1.73
N LYS A 113 34.79 16.97 1.77
CA LYS A 113 33.89 17.21 0.64
C LYS A 113 34.26 16.37 -0.60
N CYS A 114 34.80 15.17 -0.39
CA CYS A 114 35.27 14.26 -1.44
C CYS A 114 34.19 13.93 -2.48
N ASN A 115 32.98 13.62 -2.02
CA ASN A 115 31.79 13.23 -2.79
C ASN A 115 32.03 12.12 -3.82
N GLN A 116 33.08 11.30 -3.64
CA GLN A 116 33.33 10.14 -4.50
C GLN A 116 32.31 9.06 -4.20
N TYR A 117 31.61 8.63 -5.25
CA TYR A 117 30.67 7.52 -5.24
C TYR A 117 31.42 6.20 -5.04
N PHE A 118 30.85 5.34 -4.20
CA PHE A 118 31.35 3.98 -3.98
C PHE A 118 30.21 3.02 -3.66
N LEU A 119 30.46 1.74 -3.84
CA LEU A 119 29.57 0.68 -3.38
C LEU A 119 29.98 0.30 -1.97
N VAL A 120 29.00 0.17 -1.08
CA VAL A 120 29.25 -0.02 0.35
C VAL A 120 30.04 -1.31 0.60
N ASP A 121 29.76 -2.35 -0.18
CA ASP A 121 30.44 -3.66 -0.14
C ASP A 121 31.84 -3.65 -0.77
N GLU A 122 32.09 -2.79 -1.76
CA GLU A 122 33.42 -2.63 -2.37
C GLU A 122 34.36 -1.70 -1.59
N GLY A 123 33.83 -0.98 -0.60
CA GLY A 123 34.58 0.02 0.18
C GLY A 123 35.00 1.25 -0.63
N ARG A 124 35.70 2.17 0.02
CA ARG A 124 36.10 3.44 -0.60
C ARG A 124 37.34 3.28 -1.47
N LYS A 125 37.32 3.99 -2.60
CA LYS A 125 38.45 4.06 -3.55
C LYS A 125 39.02 5.47 -3.66
N CYS A 126 38.81 6.31 -2.64
CA CYS A 126 39.23 7.72 -2.61
C CYS A 126 40.45 7.98 -1.70
N GLY A 127 41.03 6.95 -1.10
CA GLY A 127 42.15 7.07 -0.15
C GLY A 127 41.73 7.40 1.29
N HIS A 128 40.45 7.66 1.54
CA HIS A 128 39.87 7.78 2.88
C HIS A 128 39.56 6.41 3.48
N THR A 129 39.59 6.32 4.81
CA THR A 129 39.33 5.07 5.55
C THR A 129 37.84 4.76 5.61
N ASP A 130 37.51 3.51 5.96
CA ASP A 130 36.10 3.10 6.05
C ASP A 130 35.36 3.76 7.23
N ASP A 131 36.09 4.18 8.27
CA ASP A 131 35.56 4.89 9.45
C ASP A 131 35.25 6.38 9.20
N ASP A 132 35.76 6.95 8.10
CA ASP A 132 35.56 8.36 7.79
C ASP A 132 34.09 8.68 7.49
N GLU A 133 33.64 9.93 7.54
CA GLU A 133 32.21 10.24 7.30
C GLU A 133 31.77 9.88 5.86
N TRP A 134 30.62 9.21 5.74
CA TRP A 134 29.97 8.88 4.47
C TRP A 134 28.45 9.02 4.55
N GLU A 135 27.81 9.10 3.39
CA GLU A 135 26.37 9.22 3.26
C GLU A 135 25.84 8.24 2.22
N GLN A 136 24.75 7.53 2.52
CA GLN A 136 24.08 6.65 1.56
C GLN A 136 23.42 7.46 0.44
N ILE A 137 23.55 6.99 -0.80
CA ILE A 137 22.76 7.47 -1.92
C ILE A 137 21.37 6.84 -1.83
N THR A 138 20.36 7.65 -1.54
CA THR A 138 18.96 7.21 -1.40
C THR A 138 18.17 7.31 -2.70
N PHE A 139 18.83 7.21 -3.86
CA PHE A 139 18.19 7.29 -5.16
C PHE A 139 18.41 6.00 -5.96
N LEU A 140 17.39 5.60 -6.70
CA LEU A 140 17.36 4.43 -7.58
C LEU A 140 17.06 4.87 -9.01
N ALA A 141 17.60 4.14 -9.98
CA ALA A 141 17.12 4.23 -11.36
C ALA A 141 15.89 3.31 -11.49
N PHE A 142 14.74 3.88 -11.85
CA PHE A 142 13.46 3.19 -11.98
C PHE A 142 12.86 3.34 -13.39
N CYS A 143 12.29 2.26 -13.92
CA CYS A 143 11.54 2.25 -15.16
C CYS A 143 10.04 2.22 -14.88
N ASP A 144 9.32 3.28 -15.28
CA ASP A 144 7.86 3.36 -15.11
C ASP A 144 7.08 2.30 -15.88
N ASP A 145 7.67 1.75 -16.94
CA ASP A 145 6.94 0.84 -17.82
C ASP A 145 7.05 -0.61 -17.37
N CYS A 146 8.23 -1.09 -16.95
CA CYS A 146 8.40 -2.48 -16.50
C CYS A 146 8.57 -2.62 -14.97
N GLY A 147 8.62 -1.53 -14.22
CA GLY A 147 8.81 -1.54 -12.77
C GLY A 147 10.22 -1.93 -12.30
N ARG A 148 11.16 -2.15 -13.24
CA ARG A 148 12.55 -2.47 -12.91
C ARG A 148 13.19 -1.29 -12.17
N TYR A 149 13.81 -1.58 -11.02
CA TYR A 149 14.70 -0.65 -10.33
C TYR A 149 16.10 -1.24 -10.18
N VAL A 150 17.11 -0.38 -10.21
CA VAL A 150 18.51 -0.74 -9.96
C VAL A 150 19.25 0.44 -9.30
N PRO A 151 20.40 0.19 -8.64
CA PRO A 151 21.30 1.25 -8.20
C PRO A 151 21.69 2.18 -9.36
N MET A 152 21.86 3.47 -9.06
CA MET A 152 22.09 4.49 -10.10
C MET A 152 23.27 4.17 -11.02
N HIS A 153 24.40 3.69 -10.48
CA HIS A 153 25.61 3.44 -11.27
C HIS A 153 25.44 2.40 -12.39
N LEU A 154 24.40 1.57 -12.33
CA LEU A 154 24.12 0.60 -13.40
C LEU A 154 23.40 1.22 -14.59
N MET A 155 22.72 2.35 -14.40
CA MET A 155 21.86 2.98 -15.40
C MET A 155 22.10 4.48 -15.55
N THR A 156 23.29 4.95 -15.15
CA THR A 156 23.77 6.31 -15.36
C THR A 156 25.25 6.31 -15.73
N ASN A 157 25.79 7.47 -16.10
CA ASN A 157 27.21 7.64 -16.41
C ASN A 157 28.15 7.66 -15.18
N ILE A 158 27.69 7.21 -14.01
CA ILE A 158 28.57 7.01 -12.84
C ILE A 158 29.44 5.79 -13.08
N ASN A 159 30.71 5.85 -12.69
CA ASN A 159 31.73 4.84 -12.94
C ASN A 159 31.99 4.55 -14.42
N HIS A 160 31.66 5.47 -15.32
CA HIS A 160 31.98 5.36 -16.75
C HIS A 160 33.32 6.01 -17.10
N ASP A 161 33.80 5.73 -18.31
CA ASP A 161 35.01 6.30 -18.88
C ASP A 161 34.84 7.81 -19.13
N CYS A 162 35.89 8.59 -18.85
CA CYS A 162 35.86 10.02 -19.09
C CYS A 162 36.11 10.31 -20.57
N LYS A 163 35.17 10.99 -21.23
CA LYS A 163 35.30 11.33 -22.66
C LYS A 163 36.46 12.28 -22.97
N LYS A 164 36.90 13.09 -21.99
CA LYS A 164 37.97 14.08 -22.16
C LYS A 164 39.37 13.49 -22.08
N CYS A 165 39.60 12.53 -21.18
CA CYS A 165 40.94 11.95 -20.93
C CYS A 165 41.03 10.45 -21.22
N ALA A 166 39.94 9.83 -21.68
CA ALA A 166 39.82 8.39 -21.97
C ALA A 166 40.12 7.45 -20.79
N GLN A 167 40.26 7.98 -19.57
CA GLN A 167 40.54 7.18 -18.40
C GLN A 167 39.34 6.33 -18.02
N LYS A 168 39.59 5.03 -17.84
CA LYS A 168 38.53 4.05 -17.59
C LYS A 168 37.87 4.22 -16.23
N ASN A 169 36.55 4.03 -16.18
CA ASN A 169 35.72 4.09 -14.97
C ASN A 169 36.00 5.31 -14.07
N SER A 170 36.32 6.47 -14.64
CA SER A 170 36.89 7.61 -13.89
C SER A 170 35.85 8.65 -13.46
N LEU A 171 34.64 8.62 -14.00
CA LEU A 171 33.53 9.48 -13.61
C LEU A 171 32.94 9.01 -12.27
N LYS A 172 33.56 9.42 -11.14
CA LYS A 172 33.16 8.92 -9.80
C LYS A 172 32.73 9.99 -8.81
N LYS A 173 33.04 11.26 -9.02
CA LYS A 173 32.68 12.32 -8.07
C LYS A 173 31.32 12.90 -8.40
N LEU A 174 30.37 12.86 -7.47
CA LEU A 174 29.08 13.48 -7.65
C LEU A 174 29.12 14.95 -7.21
N LYS A 175 28.53 15.82 -8.03
CA LYS A 175 28.32 17.24 -7.72
C LYS A 175 26.86 17.58 -7.99
N TRP A 176 26.30 18.46 -7.16
CA TRP A 176 24.91 18.90 -7.27
C TRP A 176 24.78 20.35 -6.83
N ALA A 177 23.84 21.08 -7.46
CA ALA A 177 23.42 22.38 -6.95
C ALA A 177 22.34 22.23 -5.87
N LYS A 178 21.41 21.29 -6.07
CA LYS A 178 20.32 20.97 -5.14
C LYS A 178 20.31 19.46 -4.88
N LYS A 179 20.51 19.08 -3.62
CA LYS A 179 20.67 17.67 -3.23
C LYS A 179 19.44 16.82 -3.51
N ASP A 180 18.24 17.38 -3.36
CA ASP A 180 16.99 16.63 -3.57
C ASP A 180 16.51 16.65 -5.03
N ASP A 181 17.22 17.36 -5.92
CA ASP A 181 16.91 17.44 -7.34
C ASP A 181 18.01 16.78 -8.16
N LEU A 182 17.78 15.52 -8.53
CA LEU A 182 18.65 14.75 -9.42
C LEU A 182 18.88 15.41 -10.78
N GLY A 183 17.97 16.28 -11.24
CA GLY A 183 18.15 17.04 -12.47
C GLY A 183 19.34 18.00 -12.42
N SER A 184 19.77 18.39 -11.20
CA SER A 184 20.91 19.26 -10.93
C SER A 184 22.25 18.53 -10.76
N TYR A 185 22.24 17.19 -10.81
CA TYR A 185 23.43 16.39 -10.57
C TYR A 185 24.35 16.34 -11.79
N SER A 186 25.63 16.23 -11.51
CA SER A 186 26.71 16.02 -12.47
C SER A 186 27.75 15.06 -11.90
N VAL A 187 28.49 14.42 -12.79
CA VAL A 187 29.56 13.47 -12.46
C VAL A 187 30.88 14.04 -12.95
N GLU A 188 31.86 14.10 -12.06
CA GLU A 188 33.20 14.60 -12.32
C GLU A 188 34.21 13.45 -12.42
N CYS A 189 35.11 13.56 -13.40
CA CYS A 189 36.27 12.69 -13.54
C CYS A 189 37.30 12.95 -12.43
N ILE A 190 37.70 11.90 -11.71
CA ILE A 190 38.69 12.00 -10.62
C ILE A 190 40.11 12.33 -11.10
N HIS A 191 40.41 12.20 -12.40
CA HIS A 191 41.74 12.41 -12.95
C HIS A 191 41.92 13.78 -13.62
N CYS A 192 40.94 14.22 -14.42
CA CYS A 192 41.06 15.46 -15.21
C CYS A 192 40.03 16.54 -14.84
N HIS A 193 39.19 16.27 -13.83
CA HIS A 193 38.13 17.16 -13.34
C HIS A 193 37.10 17.62 -14.38
N ALA A 194 37.06 16.95 -15.55
CA ALA A 194 35.98 17.14 -16.51
C ALA A 194 34.66 16.74 -15.87
N THR A 195 33.66 17.60 -16.00
CA THR A 195 32.32 17.38 -15.44
C THR A 195 31.35 17.10 -16.58
N GLU A 196 30.55 16.05 -16.43
CA GLU A 196 29.46 15.69 -17.33
C GLU A 196 28.14 15.74 -16.55
N ARG A 197 27.04 16.12 -17.21
CA ARG A 197 25.71 16.04 -16.57
C ARG A 197 25.40 14.57 -16.21
N LEU A 198 24.74 14.34 -15.09
CA LEU A 198 24.20 13.02 -14.79
C LEU A 198 23.03 12.72 -15.75
N TYR A 199 23.08 11.61 -16.46
CA TYR A 199 21.98 11.18 -17.33
C TYR A 199 21.70 9.70 -17.15
N PHE A 200 20.46 9.31 -17.43
CA PHE A 200 19.98 7.94 -17.27
C PHE A 200 19.90 7.24 -18.64
N TYR A 201 20.25 5.95 -18.66
CA TYR A 201 20.15 5.09 -19.83
C TYR A 201 18.71 4.60 -20.07
N GLU A 202 18.50 3.98 -21.23
CA GLU A 202 17.23 3.37 -21.58
C GLU A 202 17.09 1.97 -21.00
N CYS A 203 15.89 1.66 -20.52
CA CYS A 203 15.48 0.31 -20.18
C CYS A 203 14.96 -0.38 -21.45
N ASP A 204 15.53 -1.54 -21.74
CA ASP A 204 15.04 -2.48 -22.76
C ASP A 204 14.12 -3.56 -22.18
N HIS A 205 13.67 -3.34 -20.94
CA HIS A 205 12.78 -4.22 -20.18
C HIS A 205 13.29 -5.65 -20.01
N THR A 206 14.59 -5.89 -20.18
CA THR A 206 15.20 -7.24 -20.07
C THR A 206 16.18 -7.31 -18.90
N ILE A 207 15.98 -8.27 -18.00
CA ILE A 207 16.98 -8.59 -16.97
C ILE A 207 18.05 -9.47 -17.61
N HIS A 208 19.12 -8.86 -18.12
CA HIS A 208 20.19 -9.59 -18.84
C HIS A 208 20.85 -10.73 -18.06
N LYS A 209 20.83 -10.69 -16.72
CA LYS A 209 21.37 -11.78 -15.89
C LYS A 209 20.55 -13.07 -16.03
N THR A 210 19.24 -12.95 -16.21
CA THR A 210 18.29 -14.09 -16.27
C THR A 210 17.66 -14.24 -17.65
N ASN A 211 17.94 -13.32 -18.58
CA ASN A 211 17.24 -13.14 -19.86
C ASN A 211 15.71 -13.01 -19.71
N GLN A 212 15.22 -12.64 -18.52
CA GLN A 212 13.80 -12.44 -18.29
C GLN A 212 13.36 -11.11 -18.91
N VAL A 213 12.41 -11.19 -19.85
CA VAL A 213 11.72 -10.03 -20.38
C VAL A 213 10.59 -9.65 -19.43
N LEU A 214 10.52 -8.39 -19.03
CA LEU A 214 9.52 -7.86 -18.10
C LEU A 214 8.36 -7.16 -18.84
N SER A 215 8.63 -6.60 -20.02
CA SER A 215 7.63 -5.92 -20.85
C SER A 215 8.06 -5.91 -22.32
N SER A 216 7.07 -5.96 -23.22
CA SER A 216 7.24 -5.78 -24.67
C SER A 216 7.06 -4.33 -25.13
N LYS A 217 6.85 -3.39 -24.19
CA LYS A 217 6.70 -1.97 -24.51
C LYS A 217 7.99 -1.39 -25.14
N PRO A 218 7.90 -0.26 -25.87
CA PRO A 218 9.08 0.44 -26.38
C PRO A 218 10.07 0.78 -25.25
N LYS A 219 11.36 0.90 -25.61
CA LYS A 219 12.40 1.29 -24.66
C LYS A 219 12.05 2.63 -24.02
N LYS A 220 12.34 2.75 -22.73
CA LYS A 220 12.07 3.97 -21.97
C LYS A 220 13.22 4.31 -21.05
N ARG A 221 13.57 5.59 -21.01
CA ARG A 221 14.63 6.08 -20.13
C ARG A 221 14.29 5.78 -18.67
N PHE A 222 15.26 5.26 -17.92
CA PHE A 222 15.16 5.22 -16.47
C PHE A 222 15.00 6.65 -15.93
N LYS A 223 14.23 6.80 -14.85
CA LYS A 223 14.21 8.04 -14.07
C LYS A 223 14.81 7.77 -12.71
N GLY A 224 15.44 8.78 -12.13
CA GLY A 224 15.88 8.68 -10.75
C GLY A 224 14.71 8.93 -9.81
N VAL A 225 14.46 8.01 -8.89
CA VAL A 225 13.46 8.13 -7.83
C VAL A 225 14.13 7.99 -6.48
N PRO A 226 13.70 8.74 -5.45
CA PRO A 226 14.14 8.45 -4.10
C PRO A 226 13.70 7.04 -3.71
N SER A 227 14.58 6.22 -3.11
CA SER A 227 14.18 4.99 -2.42
C SER A 227 13.14 5.28 -1.32
N ARG A 228 13.18 6.52 -0.80
CA ARG A 228 12.20 7.09 0.13
C ARG A 228 10.80 7.33 -0.45
N ALA A 229 10.64 7.42 -1.77
CA ALA A 229 9.34 7.69 -2.39
C ALA A 229 8.37 6.50 -2.32
N GLN A 230 8.85 5.33 -1.88
CA GLN A 230 8.04 4.14 -1.56
C GLN A 230 8.30 3.66 -0.11
N THR A 231 8.83 4.53 0.74
CA THR A 231 9.22 4.20 2.12
C THR A 231 8.06 4.33 3.08
N ILE A 232 7.85 3.30 3.90
CA ILE A 232 7.13 3.40 5.16
C ILE A 232 8.08 4.10 6.16
N ILE A 233 7.78 5.33 6.55
CA ILE A 233 8.55 6.07 7.56
C ILE A 233 7.88 5.78 8.90
N HIS A 234 8.56 5.11 9.86
CA HIS A 234 8.00 5.01 11.20
C HIS A 234 9.00 4.84 12.36
N PRO A 235 8.92 5.68 13.41
CA PRO A 235 9.59 5.47 14.70
C PRO A 235 8.62 5.00 15.81
N TYR A 236 7.88 3.89 15.61
CA TYR A 236 6.75 3.32 16.41
C TYR A 236 5.35 3.59 15.85
N VAL A 237 4.74 2.64 15.13
CA VAL A 237 3.28 2.44 15.01
C VAL A 237 3.04 1.00 14.51
N VAL A 238 2.08 0.33 15.15
CA VAL A 238 1.35 -0.81 14.59
C VAL A 238 0.39 -0.28 13.54
N SER A 239 0.70 -0.51 12.26
CA SER A 239 -0.16 -0.07 11.15
C SER A 239 -1.05 -1.23 10.73
N ILE A 240 -2.31 -1.23 11.17
CA ILE A 240 -3.33 -2.07 10.54
C ILE A 240 -3.66 -1.37 9.21
N PRO A 241 -3.43 -2.00 8.03
CA PRO A 241 -3.86 -1.43 6.77
C PRO A 241 -5.38 -1.39 6.77
N ASP A 242 -5.92 -0.23 7.11
CA ASP A 242 -7.32 0.09 6.98
C ASP A 242 -7.69 -0.11 5.50
N ILE A 243 -8.49 -1.13 5.15
CA ILE A 243 -8.89 -1.36 3.76
C ILE A 243 -10.06 -0.43 3.50
N PRO A 244 -9.89 0.63 2.69
CA PRO A 244 -10.96 1.58 2.47
C PRO A 244 -12.15 0.86 1.84
N GLN A 245 -13.31 1.04 2.44
CA GLN A 245 -14.57 0.51 1.92
C GLN A 245 -14.94 1.24 0.63
N GLU A 246 -15.79 0.65 -0.21
CA GLU A 246 -16.14 1.21 -1.53
C GLU A 246 -16.62 2.67 -1.46
N TYR A 247 -17.43 3.01 -0.45
CA TYR A 247 -17.94 4.37 -0.24
C TYR A 247 -16.88 5.35 0.26
N GLU A 248 -15.72 4.86 0.70
CA GLU A 248 -14.60 5.67 1.18
C GLU A 248 -13.65 6.04 0.04
N ILE A 249 -13.90 5.54 -1.17
CA ILE A 249 -13.10 5.80 -2.34
C ILE A 249 -13.90 6.67 -3.29
N ASP A 250 -13.39 7.86 -3.59
CA ASP A 250 -14.02 8.76 -4.56
C ASP A 250 -13.91 8.21 -6.00
N SER A 251 -14.61 8.85 -6.93
CA SER A 251 -14.56 8.49 -8.36
C SER A 251 -13.16 8.53 -9.01
N SER A 252 -12.16 9.09 -8.32
CA SER A 252 -10.76 9.15 -8.75
C SER A 252 -9.87 8.08 -8.10
N GLY A 253 -10.43 7.22 -7.26
CA GLY A 253 -9.69 6.17 -6.54
C GLY A 253 -8.98 6.68 -5.29
N ARG A 254 -9.29 7.89 -4.80
CA ARG A 254 -8.69 8.47 -3.60
C ARG A 254 -9.60 8.25 -2.40
N ARG A 255 -9.01 8.10 -1.21
CA ARG A 255 -9.81 8.12 0.02
C ARG A 255 -10.52 9.47 0.17
N ASN A 256 -11.83 9.42 0.32
CA ASN A 256 -12.63 10.57 0.71
C ASN A 256 -12.71 10.64 2.25
N ARG A 257 -13.55 11.54 2.78
CA ARG A 257 -13.75 11.71 4.23
C ARG A 257 -14.98 10.96 4.76
N ASP A 258 -15.61 10.13 3.93
CA ASP A 258 -16.92 9.54 4.24
C ASP A 258 -16.84 8.45 5.30
N GLY A 259 -15.69 7.76 5.39
CA GLY A 259 -15.37 6.81 6.47
C GLY A 259 -15.18 7.51 7.80
N MET A 260 -14.29 8.51 7.82
CA MET A 260 -14.06 9.36 9.00
C MET A 260 -15.37 9.99 9.50
N PHE A 261 -16.18 10.53 8.60
CA PHE A 261 -17.48 11.11 8.94
C PHE A 261 -18.47 10.06 9.47
N LEU A 262 -18.49 8.84 8.93
CA LEU A 262 -19.32 7.76 9.45
C LEU A 262 -18.92 7.39 10.87
N SER A 263 -17.63 7.21 11.14
CA SER A 263 -17.14 6.85 12.47
C SER A 263 -17.36 7.96 13.49
N GLU A 264 -17.21 9.22 13.10
CA GLU A 264 -17.56 10.37 13.95
C GLU A 264 -19.07 10.38 14.25
N ALA A 265 -19.91 10.23 13.22
CA ALA A 265 -21.36 10.17 13.36
C ALA A 265 -21.81 8.99 14.25
N PHE A 266 -21.18 7.82 14.11
CA PHE A 266 -21.47 6.64 14.91
C PHE A 266 -21.17 6.91 16.38
N ARG A 267 -19.96 7.39 16.71
CA ARG A 267 -19.56 7.67 18.10
C ARG A 267 -20.43 8.73 18.78
N GLU A 268 -20.97 9.68 18.02
CA GLU A 268 -21.85 10.70 18.58
C GLU A 268 -23.30 10.21 18.79
N LEU A 269 -23.78 9.30 17.93
CA LEU A 269 -25.16 8.85 17.97
C LEU A 269 -25.38 7.65 18.88
N PHE A 270 -24.37 6.79 19.05
CA PHE A 270 -24.43 5.55 19.81
C PHE A 270 -23.56 5.62 21.08
N SER A 271 -23.84 4.69 22.01
CA SER A 271 -23.14 4.63 23.29
C SER A 271 -21.69 4.12 23.12
N PRO A 272 -20.73 4.54 23.97
CA PRO A 272 -19.32 4.15 23.84
C PRO A 272 -19.03 2.65 24.00
N ASP A 273 -19.98 1.89 24.54
CA ASP A 273 -19.90 0.43 24.69
C ASP A 273 -20.30 -0.34 23.41
N LEU A 274 -20.73 0.36 22.36
CA LEU A 274 -21.05 -0.23 21.06
C LEU A 274 -19.93 0.03 20.07
N GLU A 275 -19.51 -1.01 19.36
CA GLU A 275 -18.51 -0.91 18.31
C GLU A 275 -19.15 -0.76 16.92
N GLU A 276 -18.56 0.08 16.06
CA GLU A 276 -19.03 0.28 14.67
C GLU A 276 -18.94 -1.00 13.84
N SER A 277 -17.97 -1.87 14.15
CA SER A 277 -17.75 -3.18 13.53
C SER A 277 -18.97 -4.10 13.60
N LEU A 278 -19.81 -3.95 14.62
CA LEU A 278 -21.05 -4.72 14.79
C LEU A 278 -22.05 -4.47 13.65
N LEU A 279 -21.98 -3.32 12.98
CA LEU A 279 -22.81 -3.00 11.80
C LEU A 279 -22.56 -3.94 10.62
N TYR A 280 -21.49 -4.73 10.64
CA TYR A 280 -21.10 -5.63 9.58
C TYR A 280 -21.54 -7.08 9.82
N LEU A 281 -21.99 -7.40 11.03
CA LEU A 281 -22.41 -8.75 11.41
C LEU A 281 -23.72 -9.15 10.73
N SER A 282 -23.80 -10.41 10.30
CA SER A 282 -25.04 -11.00 9.79
C SER A 282 -26.17 -10.95 10.83
N GLU A 283 -25.83 -11.16 12.09
CA GLU A 283 -26.70 -11.18 13.24
C GLU A 283 -27.35 -9.80 13.45
N PHE A 284 -26.57 -8.73 13.27
CA PHE A 284 -27.09 -7.37 13.29
C PHE A 284 -28.05 -7.11 12.12
N HIS A 285 -27.67 -7.52 10.90
CA HIS A 285 -28.53 -7.35 9.73
C HIS A 285 -29.87 -8.08 9.89
N GLU A 286 -29.86 -9.30 10.40
CA GLU A 286 -31.07 -10.09 10.64
C GLU A 286 -31.92 -9.47 11.76
N ALA A 287 -31.31 -8.97 12.83
CA ALA A 287 -32.03 -8.26 13.88
C ALA A 287 -32.79 -7.02 13.34
N ILE A 288 -32.15 -6.23 12.47
CA ILE A 288 -32.79 -5.08 11.82
C ILE A 288 -33.90 -5.50 10.85
N LYS A 289 -33.68 -6.54 10.05
CA LYS A 289 -34.69 -7.03 9.10
C LYS A 289 -35.95 -7.53 9.80
N GLN A 290 -35.81 -8.10 11.00
CA GLN A 290 -36.91 -8.62 11.80
C GLN A 290 -37.63 -7.55 12.65
N ASP A 291 -37.04 -6.38 12.85
CA ASP A 291 -37.66 -5.28 13.60
C ASP A 291 -38.75 -4.59 12.76
N ALA A 292 -40.00 -5.06 12.87
CA ALA A 292 -41.15 -4.46 12.19
C ALA A 292 -41.28 -2.95 12.46
N SER A 293 -41.01 -2.52 13.70
CA SER A 293 -41.16 -1.12 14.11
C SER A 293 -40.11 -0.20 13.50
N PHE A 294 -38.95 -0.73 13.09
CA PHE A 294 -37.98 0.03 12.29
C PHE A 294 -38.54 0.31 10.89
N TRP A 295 -39.15 -0.69 10.26
CA TRP A 295 -39.66 -0.57 8.88
C TRP A 295 -40.99 0.18 8.76
N GLU A 296 -41.72 0.37 9.86
CA GLU A 296 -42.93 1.21 9.93
C GLU A 296 -42.62 2.71 9.96
N LEU A 297 -41.35 3.10 10.14
CA LEU A 297 -40.94 4.50 10.15
C LEU A 297 -40.98 5.09 8.74
N ARG A 298 -41.83 6.10 8.52
CA ARG A 298 -41.97 6.80 7.24
C ARG A 298 -40.64 7.28 6.65
N ARG A 299 -39.71 7.75 7.49
CA ARG A 299 -38.41 8.23 6.99
C ARG A 299 -37.54 7.09 6.43
N ILE A 300 -37.72 5.86 6.90
CA ILE A 300 -37.03 4.69 6.37
C ILE A 300 -37.54 4.38 4.97
N GLU A 301 -38.85 4.48 4.75
CA GLU A 301 -39.47 4.37 3.42
C GLU A 301 -38.92 5.44 2.47
N ASP A 302 -38.95 6.72 2.88
CA ASP A 302 -38.39 7.84 2.08
C ASP A 302 -36.91 7.58 1.71
N LEU A 303 -36.08 7.14 2.68
CA LEU A 303 -34.67 6.85 2.45
C LEU A 303 -34.45 5.65 1.52
N CYS A 304 -35.32 4.63 1.59
CA CYS A 304 -35.26 3.50 0.66
C CYS A 304 -35.54 3.98 -0.77
N GLU A 305 -36.51 4.87 -0.97
CA GLU A 305 -36.79 5.47 -2.28
C GLU A 305 -35.60 6.32 -2.78
N GLU A 306 -35.06 7.20 -1.93
CA GLU A 306 -33.87 8.02 -2.25
C GLU A 306 -32.66 7.14 -2.64
N LEU A 307 -32.54 5.95 -2.04
CA LEU A 307 -31.49 4.97 -2.33
C LEU A 307 -31.89 3.96 -3.43
N ASN A 308 -33.05 4.06 -4.07
CA ASN A 308 -33.53 3.05 -5.03
C ASN A 308 -33.50 1.61 -4.47
N LEU A 309 -33.84 1.44 -3.19
CA LEU A 309 -33.94 0.13 -2.51
C LEU A 309 -35.40 -0.31 -2.44
N ASN A 310 -35.71 -1.52 -2.91
CA ASN A 310 -37.07 -2.04 -2.88
C ASN A 310 -37.40 -2.65 -1.51
N ILE A 311 -38.13 -1.90 -0.69
CA ILE A 311 -38.54 -2.29 0.67
C ILE A 311 -39.42 -3.55 0.71
N LEU A 312 -40.17 -3.83 -0.36
CA LEU A 312 -41.04 -5.02 -0.46
C LEU A 312 -40.24 -6.32 -0.53
N ASN A 313 -38.97 -6.25 -0.92
CA ASN A 313 -38.04 -7.38 -0.99
C ASN A 313 -36.94 -7.33 0.08
N LYS A 314 -37.16 -6.62 1.20
CA LYS A 314 -36.16 -6.44 2.27
C LYS A 314 -35.59 -7.74 2.86
N SER A 315 -36.39 -8.82 2.86
CA SER A 315 -35.93 -10.14 3.31
C SER A 315 -34.87 -10.74 2.38
N GLY A 316 -34.90 -10.39 1.10
CA GLY A 316 -33.91 -10.79 0.09
C GLY A 316 -32.68 -9.89 0.02
N TRP A 317 -32.59 -8.84 0.84
CA TRP A 317 -31.45 -7.92 0.81
C TRP A 317 -30.16 -8.58 1.30
N GLY A 318 -29.10 -8.36 0.54
CA GLY A 318 -27.73 -8.69 0.94
C GLY A 318 -27.19 -7.68 1.96
N SER A 319 -26.06 -8.04 2.59
CA SER A 319 -25.37 -7.20 3.59
C SER A 319 -25.13 -5.76 3.12
N ASN A 320 -24.82 -5.56 1.83
CA ASN A 320 -24.50 -4.23 1.29
C ASN A 320 -25.70 -3.29 1.22
N GLU A 321 -26.90 -3.81 0.92
CA GLU A 321 -28.11 -2.98 0.84
C GLU A 321 -28.52 -2.51 2.23
N VAL A 322 -28.45 -3.41 3.21
CA VAL A 322 -28.67 -3.07 4.63
C VAL A 322 -27.64 -2.04 5.10
N GLN A 323 -26.35 -2.30 4.87
CA GLN A 323 -25.28 -1.36 5.27
C GLN A 323 -25.45 0.01 4.64
N ARG A 324 -25.84 0.07 3.36
CA ARG A 324 -26.02 1.34 2.66
C ARG A 324 -27.16 2.15 3.27
N LEU A 325 -28.28 1.52 3.60
CA LEU A 325 -29.38 2.17 4.33
C LEU A 325 -28.93 2.66 5.72
N ILE A 326 -28.33 1.78 6.52
CA ILE A 326 -27.90 2.11 7.89
C ILE A 326 -26.88 3.25 7.91
N ARG A 327 -25.89 3.23 7.01
CA ARG A 327 -24.91 4.31 6.88
C ARG A 327 -25.56 5.63 6.50
N SER A 328 -26.48 5.62 5.54
CA SER A 328 -27.21 6.83 5.15
C SER A 328 -28.01 7.41 6.31
N ILE A 329 -28.70 6.57 7.10
CA ILE A 329 -29.43 6.99 8.30
C ILE A 329 -28.50 7.71 9.29
N ILE A 330 -27.37 7.07 9.64
CA ILE A 330 -26.41 7.58 10.63
C ILE A 330 -25.86 8.95 10.17
N LYS A 331 -25.47 9.05 8.89
CA LYS A 331 -24.94 10.28 8.30
C LYS A 331 -25.97 11.40 8.24
N ASP A 332 -27.19 11.10 7.80
CA ASP A 332 -28.28 12.06 7.68
C ASP A 332 -28.64 12.66 9.04
N VAL A 333 -28.75 11.82 10.08
CA VAL A 333 -29.07 12.29 11.43
C VAL A 333 -27.97 13.19 11.95
N LYS A 334 -26.69 12.80 11.81
CA LYS A 334 -25.55 13.64 12.23
C LYS A 334 -25.55 14.99 11.52
N LEU A 335 -25.79 15.02 10.21
CA LEU A 335 -25.84 16.26 9.43
C LEU A 335 -26.97 17.17 9.93
N LYS A 336 -28.19 16.64 10.09
CA LYS A 336 -29.36 17.42 10.52
C LYS A 336 -29.27 17.90 11.97
N VAL A 337 -28.64 17.12 12.85
CA VAL A 337 -28.32 17.58 14.22
C VAL A 337 -27.32 18.73 14.18
N SER A 338 -26.28 18.62 13.35
CA SER A 338 -25.25 19.66 13.20
C SER A 338 -25.81 20.95 12.58
N GLU A 339 -26.87 20.86 11.79
CA GLU A 339 -27.64 21.99 11.24
C GLU A 339 -28.62 22.62 12.25
N GLY A 340 -28.63 22.17 13.51
CA GLY A 340 -29.46 22.72 14.59
C GLY A 340 -30.81 22.01 14.78
N GLY A 341 -31.01 20.84 14.16
CA GLY A 341 -32.19 20.00 14.40
C GLY A 341 -32.21 19.39 15.80
N ASN A 342 -33.40 19.14 16.34
CA ASN A 342 -33.56 18.52 17.66
C ASN A 342 -33.06 17.06 17.64
N PRO A 343 -32.02 16.69 18.42
CA PRO A 343 -31.42 15.37 18.40
C PRO A 343 -32.38 14.23 18.72
N ASP A 344 -33.19 14.35 19.77
CA ASP A 344 -34.06 13.27 20.23
C ASP A 344 -35.17 12.99 19.20
N LEU A 345 -35.74 14.05 18.64
CA LEU A 345 -36.74 13.95 17.57
C LEU A 345 -36.17 13.28 16.32
N LEU A 346 -34.94 13.64 15.94
CA LEU A 346 -34.27 13.07 14.78
C LEU A 346 -33.89 11.61 15.01
N LYS A 347 -33.35 11.27 16.18
CA LYS A 347 -33.03 9.88 16.55
C LYS A 347 -34.25 8.97 16.49
N SER A 348 -35.39 9.42 17.02
CA SER A 348 -36.64 8.67 16.98
C SER A 348 -37.17 8.52 15.54
N ARG A 349 -37.24 9.61 14.77
CA ARG A 349 -37.80 9.61 13.40
C ARG A 349 -37.00 8.75 12.41
N TYR A 350 -35.68 8.71 12.57
CA TYR A 350 -34.77 7.99 11.67
C TYR A 350 -34.44 6.58 12.18
N GLY A 351 -35.02 6.15 13.30
CA GLY A 351 -34.83 4.79 13.81
C GLY A 351 -33.47 4.53 14.45
N ILE A 352 -32.73 5.56 14.89
CA ILE A 352 -31.43 5.38 15.58
C ILE A 352 -31.59 4.53 16.84
N GLU A 353 -32.69 4.68 17.58
CA GLU A 353 -32.97 3.85 18.76
C GLU A 353 -33.14 2.37 18.39
N LYS A 354 -33.75 2.07 17.24
CA LYS A 354 -33.92 0.71 16.74
C LYS A 354 -32.58 0.11 16.31
N ILE A 355 -31.74 0.91 15.67
CA ILE A 355 -30.36 0.52 15.34
C ILE A 355 -29.55 0.24 16.61
N SER A 356 -29.67 1.09 17.61
CA SER A 356 -29.02 0.91 18.92
C SER A 356 -29.50 -0.38 19.60
N ASN A 357 -30.80 -0.69 19.54
CA ASN A 357 -31.34 -1.92 20.12
C ASN A 357 -30.80 -3.17 19.39
N ALA A 358 -30.71 -3.14 18.06
CA ALA A 358 -30.14 -4.25 17.30
C ALA A 358 -28.62 -4.42 17.59
N LEU A 359 -27.88 -3.32 17.69
CA LEU A 359 -26.47 -3.35 18.10
C LEU A 359 -26.28 -3.95 19.51
N ASN A 360 -27.17 -3.60 20.45
CA ASN A 360 -27.14 -4.18 21.80
C ASN A 360 -27.43 -5.68 21.84
N GLN A 361 -28.14 -6.25 20.86
CA GLN A 361 -28.39 -7.69 20.78
C GLN A 361 -27.13 -8.47 20.35
N VAL A 362 -26.18 -7.80 19.69
CA VAL A 362 -24.98 -8.44 19.15
C VAL A 362 -23.69 -7.98 19.82
N LYS A 363 -23.76 -7.07 20.80
CA LYS A 363 -22.57 -6.44 21.41
C LYS A 363 -21.62 -7.41 22.12
N ASP A 364 -22.15 -8.56 22.57
CA ASP A 364 -21.36 -9.58 23.28
C ASP A 364 -20.69 -10.56 22.30
N ILE A 365 -20.94 -10.43 20.99
CA ILE A 365 -20.20 -11.17 19.96
C ILE A 365 -18.81 -10.55 19.88
N GLY A 366 -17.81 -11.25 20.44
CA GLY A 366 -16.41 -10.85 20.33
C GLY A 366 -15.98 -10.90 18.87
N ILE A 367 -15.59 -9.76 18.31
CA ILE A 367 -14.99 -9.66 16.98
C ILE A 367 -13.49 -9.54 17.18
N ASP A 368 -12.73 -10.54 16.76
CA ASP A 368 -11.27 -10.45 16.80
C ASP A 368 -10.70 -9.71 15.57
N GLU A 369 -9.40 -9.43 15.58
CA GLU A 369 -8.77 -8.69 14.49
C GLU A 369 -8.86 -9.42 13.13
N ASN A 370 -8.84 -10.74 13.12
CA ASN A 370 -8.96 -11.53 11.89
C ASN A 370 -10.40 -11.48 11.37
N ASP A 371 -11.39 -11.48 12.27
CA ASP A 371 -12.81 -11.33 11.92
C ASP A 371 -13.08 -9.95 11.30
N LEU A 372 -12.51 -8.88 11.87
CA LEU A 372 -12.58 -7.53 11.29
C LEU A 372 -11.99 -7.49 9.87
N GLN A 373 -10.80 -8.04 9.69
CA GLN A 373 -10.16 -8.10 8.37
C GLN A 373 -10.98 -8.92 7.37
N GLY A 374 -11.54 -10.04 7.81
CA GLY A 374 -12.45 -10.87 7.01
C GLY A 374 -13.71 -10.12 6.60
N LEU A 375 -14.34 -9.40 7.54
CA LEU A 375 -15.55 -8.60 7.28
C LEU A 375 -15.26 -7.50 6.25
N PHE A 376 -14.17 -6.74 6.40
CA PHE A 376 -13.78 -5.69 5.45
C PHE A 376 -13.44 -6.22 4.06
N LEU A 377 -12.85 -7.41 3.97
CA LEU A 377 -12.57 -8.08 2.70
C LEU A 377 -13.85 -8.59 2.02
N LEU A 378 -14.88 -8.98 2.76
CA LEU A 378 -16.13 -9.47 2.19
C LEU A 378 -17.05 -8.33 1.73
N THR A 379 -17.01 -7.18 2.40
CA THR A 379 -17.86 -6.01 2.08
C THR A 379 -17.30 -5.14 0.96
N SER A 380 -16.01 -5.28 0.61
CA SER A 380 -15.37 -4.53 -0.48
C SER A 380 -15.56 -5.12 -1.89
N VAL A 381 -16.24 -6.27 -2.03
CA VAL A 381 -16.21 -7.07 -3.28
C VAL A 381 -17.45 -6.88 -4.19
N SER A 382 -18.44 -6.08 -3.80
CA SER A 382 -19.73 -6.04 -4.52
C SER A 382 -19.82 -5.25 -5.83
N SER A 383 -18.79 -4.54 -6.27
CA SER A 383 -18.89 -3.70 -7.48
C SER A 383 -17.68 -3.79 -8.42
N ILE A 384 -17.14 -4.99 -8.61
CA ILE A 384 -16.26 -5.23 -9.78
C ILE A 384 -17.10 -5.47 -11.05
N GLU A 385 -18.13 -4.64 -11.27
CA GLU A 385 -18.67 -4.43 -12.61
C GLU A 385 -17.92 -3.26 -13.25
N SER A 386 -17.16 -3.58 -14.30
CA SER A 386 -16.35 -2.67 -15.12
C SER A 386 -15.15 -2.03 -14.40
N GLY A 387 -14.08 -2.84 -14.25
CA GLY A 387 -12.77 -2.36 -13.81
C GLY A 387 -12.14 -1.31 -14.74
N LYS A 388 -12.53 -0.05 -14.54
CA LYS A 388 -11.93 1.15 -15.11
C LYS A 388 -11.87 2.23 -14.03
N LEU A 389 -10.72 2.37 -13.39
CA LEU A 389 -10.26 3.70 -12.96
C LEU A 389 -9.88 4.45 -14.25
N VAL A 390 -10.89 4.93 -14.97
CA VAL A 390 -10.72 5.86 -16.09
C VAL A 390 -11.33 7.18 -15.64
N PRO A 391 -10.57 8.28 -15.59
CA PRO A 391 -11.16 9.59 -15.42
C PRO A 391 -12.20 9.81 -16.54
N LYS A 392 -13.48 9.99 -16.18
CA LYS A 392 -14.49 10.45 -17.13
C LYS A 392 -13.99 11.77 -17.72
N LYS A 393 -13.63 11.77 -19.01
CA LYS A 393 -13.41 13.01 -19.77
C LYS A 393 -14.65 13.89 -19.55
N ARG A 394 -14.44 15.12 -19.06
CA ARG A 394 -15.48 16.16 -19.05
C ARG A 394 -16.04 16.26 -20.47
N LYS A 395 -17.33 16.02 -20.64
CA LYS A 395 -18.06 16.50 -21.81
C LYS A 395 -18.02 18.03 -21.72
N ILE A 396 -17.34 18.66 -22.67
CA ILE A 396 -17.48 20.09 -22.91
C ILE A 396 -18.88 20.28 -23.51
N PRO A 397 -19.74 21.16 -22.97
CA PRO A 397 -21.00 21.49 -23.63
C PRO A 397 -20.72 22.19 -24.95
N ASN A 398 -21.47 21.84 -25.99
CA ASN A 398 -21.59 22.69 -27.18
C ASN A 398 -22.41 23.94 -26.87
#